data_AF-A0A3Q0JMJ6-F1
#
_entry.id   AF-A0A3Q0JMJ6-F1
#
_cell.length_a   1.000
_cell.length_b   1.000
_cell.length_c   1.000
_cell.angle_alpha   90.00
_cell.angle_beta   90.00
_cell.angle_gamma   90.00
#
_symmetry.space_group_name_H-M   'P 1'
#
loop_
_entity.id
_entity.type
_entity.pdbx_description
1 polymer ?
#
loop_
_entity_poly.entity_id
_entity_poly.type
_entity_poly.pdbx_seq_one_letter_code
_entity_poly.pdbx_strand_id
1 'polypeptide(L)'
;FHMTPRLNQIFPESCLLIFVGVVIGVLLFLTTNIHIHPLTPDTFFLYMLPPIILDAGYFMPNRLFFDHLGTILLFAVIGTIFNTLSI
;
A
#
# COMPACT_ATOMS: atom_id res chain seq x y z
N PHE A 1 1.93 -13.67 -16.93
CA PHE A 1 0.61 -13.83 -17.58
C PHE A 1 0.44 -12.74 -18.65
N HIS A 2 0.81 -13.07 -19.90
CA HIS A 2 0.89 -12.14 -21.04
C HIS A 2 -0.42 -12.04 -21.85
N MET A 3 -1.55 -11.70 -21.22
CA MET A 3 -2.85 -11.72 -21.91
C MET A 3 -3.75 -10.51 -21.56
N THR A 4 -3.25 -9.28 -21.61
CA THR A 4 -3.96 -8.05 -22.07
C THR A 4 -3.16 -6.76 -21.77
N PRO A 5 -2.34 -6.25 -22.72
CA PRO A 5 -1.53 -5.04 -22.48
C PRO A 5 -2.34 -3.72 -22.48
N ARG A 6 -3.65 -3.75 -22.74
CA ARG A 6 -4.46 -2.52 -22.94
C ARG A 6 -5.33 -2.12 -21.75
N LEU A 7 -5.63 -3.03 -20.81
CA LEU A 7 -6.45 -2.74 -19.63
C LEU A 7 -5.62 -2.19 -18.46
N ASN A 8 -4.35 -2.59 -18.33
CA ASN A 8 -3.45 -2.12 -17.28
C ASN A 8 -2.94 -0.68 -17.49
N GLN A 9 -3.08 -0.11 -18.69
CA GLN A 9 -2.68 1.29 -18.95
C GLN A 9 -3.72 2.31 -18.48
N ILE A 10 -4.97 1.89 -18.23
CA ILE A 10 -6.06 2.80 -17.85
C ILE A 10 -6.47 2.64 -16.39
N PHE A 11 -6.29 1.45 -15.81
CA PHE A 11 -6.49 1.20 -14.38
C PHE A 11 -5.21 0.64 -13.75
N PRO A 12 -4.67 1.28 -12.70
CA PRO A 12 -3.52 0.74 -11.98
C PRO A 12 -3.90 -0.58 -11.30
N GLU A 13 -2.97 -1.53 -11.26
CA GLU A 13 -3.18 -2.87 -10.68
C GLU A 13 -3.71 -2.79 -9.23
N SER A 14 -3.23 -1.81 -8.45
CA SER A 14 -3.69 -1.55 -7.09
C SER A 14 -5.18 -1.20 -7.00
N CYS A 15 -5.73 -0.42 -7.94
CA CYS A 15 -7.16 -0.10 -7.94
C CYS A 15 -8.02 -1.33 -8.20
N LEU A 16 -7.57 -2.22 -9.09
CA LEU A 16 -8.27 -3.46 -9.39
C LEU A 16 -8.27 -4.38 -8.16
N LEU A 17 -7.13 -4.53 -7.50
CA LEU A 17 -7.01 -5.31 -6.25
C LEU A 17 -7.91 -4.77 -5.14
N ILE A 18 -7.96 -3.45 -4.96
CA ILE A 18 -8.86 -2.81 -3.98
C ILE A 18 -10.33 -3.10 -4.33
N PHE A 19 -10.71 -2.93 -5.61
CA PHE A 19 -12.09 -3.17 -6.04
C PHE A 19 -12.52 -4.62 -5.81
N VAL A 20 -11.68 -5.58 -6.19
CA VAL A 20 -11.92 -7.01 -5.94
C VAL A 20 -12.05 -7.30 -4.45
N GLY A 21 -11.19 -6.70 -3.61
CA GLY A 21 -11.26 -6.82 -2.16
C GLY A 21 -12.59 -6.31 -1.58
N VAL A 22 -13.09 -5.17 -2.07
CA VAL A 22 -14.38 -4.60 -1.67
C VAL A 22 -15.54 -5.50 -2.10
N VAL A 23 -15.55 -5.99 -3.35
CA VAL A 23 -16.62 -6.87 -3.85
C VAL A 23 -16.70 -8.15 -3.02
N ILE A 24 -15.56 -8.80 -2.74
CA ILE A 24 -15.50 -10.00 -1.92
C ILE A 24 -15.94 -9.68 -0.47
N GLY A 25 -15.48 -8.58 0.10
CA GLY A 25 -15.85 -8.13 1.45
C GLY A 25 -17.35 -7.92 1.61
N VAL A 26 -18.00 -7.25 0.64
CA VAL A 26 -19.45 -7.03 0.62
C VAL A 26 -20.21 -8.35 0.48
N LEU A 27 -19.74 -9.26 -0.38
CA LEU A 27 -20.40 -10.55 -0.60
C LEU A 27 -20.35 -11.44 0.65
N LEU A 28 -19.21 -11.44 1.37
CA LEU A 28 -19.05 -12.14 2.64
C LEU A 28 -19.91 -11.52 3.76
N PHE A 29 -20.00 -10.19 3.81
CA PHE A 29 -20.85 -9.46 4.76
C PHE A 29 -22.33 -9.81 4.60
N LEU A 30 -22.81 -9.98 3.35
CA LEU A 30 -24.20 -10.34 3.08
C LEU A 30 -24.51 -11.82 3.38
N THR A 31 -23.52 -12.71 3.31
CA THR A 31 -23.75 -14.17 3.32
C THR A 31 -23.46 -14.83 4.68
N THR A 32 -22.63 -14.23 5.55
CA THR A 32 -22.03 -14.99 6.66
C THR A 32 -22.10 -14.30 8.04
N ASN A 33 -22.44 -15.06 9.09
CA ASN A 33 -22.38 -14.68 10.51
C ASN A 33 -21.04 -15.09 11.16
N ILE A 34 -19.94 -15.13 10.40
CA ILE A 34 -18.64 -15.59 10.92
C ILE A 34 -17.95 -14.41 11.60
N HIS A 35 -17.44 -14.62 12.81
CA HIS A 35 -16.53 -13.71 13.48
C HIS A 35 -15.19 -13.68 12.71
N ILE A 36 -15.15 -12.89 11.64
CA ILE A 36 -13.90 -12.52 10.99
C ILE A 36 -13.14 -11.68 12.03
N HIS A 37 -11.95 -12.12 12.43
CA HIS A 37 -11.12 -11.31 13.31
C HIS A 37 -10.84 -9.99 12.59
N PRO A 38 -11.36 -8.85 13.08
CA PRO A 38 -11.13 -7.59 12.42
C PRO A 38 -9.62 -7.33 12.41
N LEU A 39 -9.14 -6.69 11.35
CA LEU A 39 -7.75 -6.25 11.28
C LEU A 39 -7.54 -5.21 12.39
N THR A 40 -7.02 -5.65 13.53
CA THR A 40 -6.67 -4.73 14.62
C THR A 40 -5.39 -4.00 14.25
N PRO A 41 -5.21 -2.74 14.69
CA PRO A 41 -4.00 -1.98 14.42
C PRO A 41 -2.74 -2.76 14.79
N ASP A 42 -2.72 -3.42 15.95
CA ASP A 42 -1.56 -4.17 16.41
C ASP A 42 -1.16 -5.30 15.45
N THR A 43 -2.13 -6.07 14.93
CA THR A 43 -1.84 -7.14 13.98
C THR A 43 -1.35 -6.58 12.64
N PHE A 44 -1.92 -5.47 12.17
CA PHE A 44 -1.45 -4.82 10.94
C PHE A 44 -0.01 -4.30 11.08
N PHE A 45 0.28 -3.55 12.14
CA PHE A 45 1.61 -2.95 12.35
C PHE A 45 2.69 -3.99 12.64
N LEU A 46 2.38 -5.07 13.35
CA LEU A 46 3.38 -6.09 13.72
C LEU A 46 3.59 -7.16 12.65
N TYR A 47 2.59 -7.50 11.84
CA TYR A 47 2.68 -8.61 10.88
C TYR A 47 2.55 -8.22 9.41
N MET A 48 1.70 -7.24 9.07
CA MET A 48 1.50 -6.86 7.66
C MET A 48 2.43 -5.73 7.23
N LEU A 49 2.66 -4.74 8.09
CA LEU A 49 3.51 -3.61 7.76
C LEU A 49 4.98 -4.03 7.50
N PRO A 50 5.62 -4.91 8.30
CA PRO A 50 7.01 -5.28 8.07
C PRO A 50 7.28 -5.89 6.68
N PRO A 51 6.51 -6.89 6.19
CA PRO A 51 6.73 -7.42 4.84
C PRO A 51 6.41 -6.39 3.75
N ILE A 52 5.40 -5.51 3.93
CA ILE A 52 5.07 -4.48 2.93
C ILE A 52 6.22 -3.48 2.77
N ILE A 53 6.78 -2.98 3.87
CA ILE A 53 7.90 -2.03 3.83
C ILE A 53 9.17 -2.73 3.30
N LEU A 54 9.39 -3.99 3.67
CA LEU A 54 10.52 -4.78 3.17
C LEU A 54 10.45 -4.99 1.66
N ASP A 55 9.28 -5.34 1.13
CA ASP A 55 9.06 -5.52 -0.31
C ASP A 55 9.28 -4.21 -1.07
N ALA A 56 8.69 -3.11 -0.60
CA ALA A 56 8.89 -1.78 -1.17
C ALA A 56 10.36 -1.31 -1.11
N GLY A 57 11.06 -1.59 -0.01
CA GLY A 57 12.47 -1.28 0.17
C GLY A 57 13.39 -2.17 -0.68
N TYR A 58 13.03 -3.44 -0.89
CA TYR A 58 13.79 -4.39 -1.70
C TYR A 58 13.78 -4.01 -3.19
N PHE A 59 12.65 -3.52 -3.70
CA PHE A 59 12.54 -3.03 -5.07
C PHE A 59 13.13 -1.62 -5.27
N MET A 60 13.64 -0.98 -4.21
CA MET A 60 14.20 0.37 -4.30
C MET A 60 15.66 0.35 -4.81
N PRO A 61 16.00 1.14 -5.85
CA PRO A 61 17.36 1.20 -6.37
C PRO A 61 18.29 1.94 -5.39
N ASN A 62 19.19 1.19 -4.74
CA ASN A 62 20.08 1.72 -3.70
C ASN A 62 20.96 2.89 -4.18
N ARG A 63 21.56 2.82 -5.37
CA ARG A 63 22.50 3.84 -5.88
C ARG A 63 21.83 5.21 -6.06
N LEU A 64 20.69 5.24 -6.74
CA LEU A 64 19.94 6.47 -6.99
C LEU A 64 19.36 7.06 -5.70
N PHE A 65 19.00 6.21 -4.74
CA PHE A 65 18.53 6.64 -3.42
C PHE A 65 19.65 7.35 -2.65
N PHE A 66 20.85 6.76 -2.59
CA PHE A 66 21.98 7.36 -1.87
C PHE A 66 22.50 8.63 -2.56
N ASP A 67 22.47 8.69 -3.90
CA ASP A 67 22.88 9.89 -4.66
C ASP A 67 21.96 11.10 -4.39
N HIS A 68 20.69 10.87 -4.04
CA HIS A 68 19.69 11.92 -3.78
C HIS A 68 19.13 11.93 -2.34
N LEU A 69 19.84 11.32 -1.39
CA LEU A 69 19.35 11.13 -0.01
C LEU A 69 18.95 12.45 0.65
N GLY A 70 19.71 13.52 0.45
CA GLY A 70 19.42 14.84 1.03
C GLY A 70 18.05 15.40 0.61
N THR A 71 17.72 15.34 -0.68
CA THR A 71 16.42 15.80 -1.19
C THR A 71 15.27 14.90 -0.72
N ILE A 72 15.50 13.59 -0.67
CA ILE A 72 14.51 12.62 -0.18
C ILE A 72 14.21 12.86 1.29
N LEU A 73 15.23 13.04 2.13
CA LEU A 73 15.07 13.30 3.56
C LEU A 73 14.40 14.65 3.81
N LEU A 74 14.77 15.69 3.06
CA LEU A 74 14.14 17.00 3.13
C LEU A 74 12.64 16.88 2.80
N PHE A 75 12.29 16.22 1.70
CA PHE A 75 10.89 16.01 1.32
C PHE A 75 10.14 15.16 2.35
N ALA A 76 10.74 14.07 2.84
CA ALA A 76 10.13 13.18 3.82
C ALA A 76 9.87 13.91 5.15
N VAL A 77 10.86 14.61 5.71
CA VAL A 77 10.74 15.24 7.04
C VAL A 77 9.93 16.54 6.95
N ILE A 78 10.36 17.49 6.12
CA ILE A 78 9.70 18.81 6.03
C ILE A 78 8.31 18.67 5.44
N GLY A 79 8.14 17.83 4.41
CA GLY A 79 6.84 17.56 3.80
C GLY A 79 5.86 16.92 4.79
N THR A 80 6.31 15.96 5.60
CA THR A 80 5.44 15.35 6.63
C THR A 80 5.08 16.35 7.72
N ILE A 81 6.03 17.17 8.20
CA ILE A 81 5.75 18.20 9.22
C ILE A 81 4.71 19.19 8.69
N PHE A 82 4.88 19.68 7.46
CA PHE A 82 3.92 20.62 6.88
C PHE A 82 2.55 19.98 6.63
N ASN A 83 2.52 18.72 6.18
CA ASN A 83 1.28 17.95 6.05
C ASN A 83 0.55 17.82 7.39
N THR A 84 1.25 17.41 8.45
CA THR A 84 0.67 17.25 9.79
C THR A 84 0.26 18.56 10.45
N LEU A 85 0.91 19.68 10.13
CA LEU A 85 0.54 21.00 10.66
C LEU A 85 -0.60 21.68 9.90
N SER A 86 -0.81 21.31 8.63
CA SER A 86 -1.85 21.90 7.77
C SER A 86 -3.16 21.12 7.75
N ILE A 87 -3.11 19.81 8.04
CA ILE A 87 -4.29 18.96 8.26
C ILE A 87 -4.85 19.15 9.68
#